data_AF-A0A6I3SSH5-F1
#
_entry.id   AF-A0A6I3SSH5-F1
#
_cell.length_a   1.000
_cell.length_b   1.000
_cell.length_c   1.000
_cell.angle_alpha   90.00
_cell.angle_beta   90.00
_cell.angle_gamma   90.00
#
_symmetry.space_group_name_H-M   'P 1'
#
loop_
_entity.id
_entity.type
_entity.pdbx_description
1 polymer ?
#
loop_
_entity_poly.entity_id
_entity_poly.type
_entity_poly.pdbx_seq_one_letter_code
_entity_poly.pdbx_strand_id
1 'polypeptide(L)'
;MTDPVSQFKSKSGLKRILSAFFYSVDGLKSAWRHEHAFRQELLLFVAGGIVAMLLPISSFQKLALMGVLVLVLIVELVNSAIEAVVDRISLERHPLSKNAKDFGSAAVLLAVMLAGATWAVVLFNRFW
;
A
#
# COMPACT_ATOMS: atom_id res chain seq x y z
N MET A 1 7.56 40.21 -4.78
CA MET A 1 7.84 38.77 -4.71
C MET A 1 6.53 38.09 -4.34
N THR A 2 5.88 37.44 -5.29
CA THR A 2 4.64 36.68 -5.05
C THR A 2 5.02 35.28 -4.61
N ASP A 3 4.70 34.90 -3.37
CA ASP A 3 4.85 33.53 -2.91
C ASP A 3 4.12 32.57 -3.86
N PRO A 4 4.71 31.44 -4.25
CA PRO A 4 3.98 30.45 -5.04
C PRO A 4 2.83 29.92 -4.19
N VAL A 5 1.60 30.32 -4.53
CA VAL A 5 0.39 29.75 -3.92
C VAL A 5 0.35 28.29 -4.32
N SER A 6 0.53 27.38 -3.35
CA SER A 6 0.33 25.94 -3.56
C SER A 6 -1.00 25.72 -4.26
N GLN A 7 -0.97 25.13 -5.46
CA GLN A 7 -2.17 24.82 -6.25
C GLN A 7 -3.13 23.85 -5.51
N PHE A 8 -2.66 23.24 -4.41
CA PHE A 8 -3.41 22.32 -3.56
C PHE A 8 -4.15 23.01 -2.40
N LYS A 9 -4.25 24.34 -2.38
CA LYS A 9 -5.02 25.05 -1.35
C LYS A 9 -6.53 24.89 -1.63
N SER A 10 -7.11 23.87 -1.01
CA SER A 10 -8.52 23.49 -1.16
C SER A 10 -9.48 24.60 -0.72
N LYS A 11 -10.45 24.95 -1.57
CA LYS A 11 -11.70 25.62 -1.16
C LYS A 11 -12.55 24.61 -0.36
N SER A 12 -13.21 25.04 0.71
CA SER A 12 -13.96 24.20 1.67
C SER A 12 -15.17 23.46 1.05
N GLY A 13 -15.57 22.30 1.61
CA GLY A 13 -16.86 21.62 1.34
C GLY A 13 -16.82 20.24 0.66
N LEU A 14 -17.99 19.72 0.25
CA LEU A 14 -18.18 18.43 -0.45
C LEU A 14 -17.31 18.27 -1.71
N LYS A 15 -17.04 19.39 -2.41
CA LYS A 15 -16.13 19.42 -3.57
C LYS A 15 -14.71 18.94 -3.21
N ARG A 16 -14.23 19.17 -1.98
CA ARG A 16 -12.93 18.67 -1.51
C ARG A 16 -12.92 17.16 -1.37
N ILE A 17 -13.98 16.58 -0.81
CA ILE A 17 -14.10 15.13 -0.62
C ILE A 17 -14.12 14.43 -1.98
N LEU A 18 -14.91 14.95 -2.93
CA LEU A 18 -14.94 14.43 -4.30
C LEU A 18 -13.58 14.56 -4.99
N SER A 19 -12.91 15.71 -4.86
CA SER A 19 -11.58 15.90 -5.45
C SER A 19 -10.55 14.94 -4.84
N ALA A 20 -10.56 14.76 -3.50
CA ALA A 20 -9.70 13.80 -2.81
C ALA A 20 -9.93 12.37 -3.28
N PHE A 21 -11.19 11.97 -3.50
CA PHE A 21 -11.52 10.66 -4.07
C PHE A 21 -10.91 10.48 -5.47
N PHE A 22 -11.05 11.47 -6.37
CA PHE A 22 -10.45 11.39 -7.69
C PHE A 22 -8.92 11.34 -7.64
N TYR A 23 -8.27 12.10 -6.74
CA TYR A 23 -6.83 11.99 -6.53
C TYR A 23 -6.41 10.61 -6.03
N SER A 24 -7.17 9.98 -5.12
CA SER A 24 -6.92 8.60 -4.68
C SER A 24 -7.05 7.60 -5.83
N VAL A 25 -8.08 7.75 -6.68
CA VAL A 25 -8.28 6.90 -7.86
C VAL A 25 -7.12 7.04 -8.84
N ASP A 26 -6.64 8.25 -9.08
CA ASP A 26 -5.51 8.48 -9.98
C ASP A 26 -4.20 7.93 -9.41
N GLY A 27 -4.00 8.01 -8.08
CA GLY A 27 -2.90 7.36 -7.39
C GLY A 27 -2.90 5.83 -7.58
N LEU A 28 -4.05 5.19 -7.37
CA LEU A 28 -4.20 3.73 -7.59
C LEU A 28 -4.00 3.34 -9.05
N LYS A 29 -4.52 4.12 -10.01
CA LYS A 29 -4.27 3.89 -11.44
C LYS A 29 -2.78 4.00 -11.78
N SER A 30 -2.08 4.96 -11.19
CA SER A 30 -0.64 5.12 -11.38
C SER A 30 0.12 3.90 -10.85
N ALA A 31 -0.16 3.49 -9.60
CA ALA A 31 0.46 2.32 -8.99
C ALA A 31 0.22 1.05 -9.83
N TRP A 32 -1.03 0.82 -10.26
CA TRP A 32 -1.35 -0.32 -11.14
C TRP A 32 -0.57 -0.33 -12.45
N ARG A 33 -0.32 0.85 -13.06
CA ARG A 33 0.36 0.94 -14.36
C ARG A 33 1.87 0.81 -14.26
N HIS A 34 2.47 1.42 -13.25
CA HIS A 34 3.93 1.57 -13.16
C HIS A 34 4.57 0.56 -12.22
N GLU A 35 3.87 0.13 -11.17
CA GLU A 35 4.43 -0.73 -10.13
C GLU A 35 4.10 -2.20 -10.41
N HIS A 36 5.14 -2.99 -10.71
CA HIS A 36 5.00 -4.44 -10.89
C HIS A 36 4.67 -5.16 -9.59
N ALA A 37 5.31 -4.77 -8.49
CA ALA A 37 5.10 -5.36 -7.17
C ALA A 37 3.66 -5.11 -6.67
N PHE A 38 3.16 -3.87 -6.74
CA PHE A 38 1.76 -3.55 -6.43
C PHE A 38 0.74 -4.45 -7.16
N ARG A 39 0.97 -4.76 -8.44
CA ARG A 39 0.09 -5.67 -9.20
C ARG A 39 0.10 -7.10 -8.66
N GLN A 40 1.27 -7.60 -8.28
CA GLN A 40 1.41 -8.94 -7.69
C GLN A 40 0.72 -9.01 -6.32
N GLU A 41 0.93 -8.00 -5.49
CA GLU A 41 0.29 -7.90 -4.18
C GLU A 41 -1.22 -7.73 -4.29
N LEU A 42 -1.71 -6.98 -5.29
CA LEU A 42 -3.14 -6.83 -5.50
C LEU A 42 -3.78 -8.15 -5.95
N LEU A 43 -3.08 -8.94 -6.77
CA LEU A 43 -3.52 -10.28 -7.14
C LEU A 43 -3.58 -11.19 -5.90
N LEU A 44 -2.58 -11.13 -5.01
CA LEU A 44 -2.58 -11.86 -3.74
C LEU A 44 -3.73 -11.40 -2.83
N PHE A 45 -4.00 -10.09 -2.76
CA PHE A 45 -5.13 -9.54 -2.04
C PHE A 45 -6.47 -10.10 -2.56
N VAL A 46 -6.68 -10.12 -3.88
CA VAL A 46 -7.92 -10.64 -4.48
C VAL A 46 -8.06 -12.14 -4.24
N ALA A 47 -7.02 -12.92 -4.54
CA ALA A 47 -7.04 -14.37 -4.38
C ALA A 47 -7.18 -14.76 -2.89
N GLY A 48 -6.37 -14.16 -2.02
CA GLY A 48 -6.44 -14.35 -0.58
C GLY A 48 -7.78 -13.91 0.00
N GLY A 49 -8.37 -12.82 -0.49
CA GLY A 49 -9.68 -12.37 -0.06
C GLY A 49 -10.80 -13.35 -0.40
N ILE A 50 -10.78 -13.92 -1.61
CA ILE A 50 -11.72 -14.99 -1.99
C ILE A 50 -11.55 -16.19 -1.05
N VAL A 51 -10.31 -16.64 -0.82
CA VAL A 51 -10.03 -17.77 0.10
C VAL A 51 -10.52 -17.47 1.52
N ALA A 52 -10.21 -16.30 2.07
CA ALA A 52 -10.63 -15.90 3.42
C ALA A 52 -12.16 -15.85 3.56
N MET A 53 -12.86 -15.39 2.53
CA MET A 53 -14.32 -15.34 2.52
C MET A 53 -14.97 -16.72 2.47
N LEU A 54 -14.38 -17.66 1.73
CA LEU A 54 -14.87 -19.04 1.62
C LEU A 54 -14.53 -19.91 2.84
N LEU A 55 -13.50 -19.55 3.61
CA LEU A 55 -13.14 -20.30 4.81
C LEU A 55 -14.24 -20.23 5.89
N PRO A 56 -14.58 -21.37 6.52
CA PRO A 56 -15.49 -21.42 7.67
C PRO A 56 -14.74 -21.02 8.95
N ILE A 57 -14.39 -19.73 9.03
CA ILE A 57 -13.69 -19.07 10.14
C ILE A 57 -14.52 -17.86 10.63
N SER A 58 -14.20 -17.34 11.82
CA SER A 58 -14.95 -16.22 12.40
C SER A 58 -14.80 -14.94 11.58
N SER A 59 -15.78 -14.04 11.68
CA SER A 59 -15.73 -12.74 10.99
C SER A 59 -14.50 -11.91 11.36
N PHE A 60 -14.03 -12.01 12.61
CA PHE A 60 -12.79 -11.35 13.05
C PHE A 60 -11.55 -11.96 12.39
N GLN A 61 -11.49 -13.28 12.21
CA GLN A 61 -10.39 -13.92 11.49
C GLN A 61 -10.40 -13.51 10.01
N LYS A 62 -11.58 -13.46 9.35
CA LYS A 62 -11.70 -12.95 7.97
C LYS A 62 -11.20 -11.53 7.86
N LEU A 63 -11.61 -10.66 8.80
CA LEU A 63 -11.16 -9.27 8.86
C LEU A 63 -9.63 -9.18 9.06
N ALA A 64 -9.05 -10.02 9.91
CA ALA A 64 -7.61 -10.05 10.12
C ALA A 64 -6.85 -10.49 8.85
N LEU A 65 -7.30 -11.58 8.19
CA LEU A 65 -6.70 -12.08 6.94
C LEU A 65 -6.77 -11.03 5.81
N MET A 66 -7.91 -10.35 5.68
CA MET A 66 -8.07 -9.25 4.72
C MET A 66 -7.23 -8.04 5.11
N GLY A 67 -7.21 -7.69 6.40
CA GLY A 67 -6.55 -6.51 6.93
C GLY A 67 -5.05 -6.53 6.70
N VAL A 68 -4.39 -7.68 6.88
CA VAL A 68 -2.95 -7.81 6.60
C VAL A 68 -2.61 -7.71 5.12
N LEU A 69 -3.49 -8.16 4.22
CA LEU A 69 -3.29 -8.00 2.77
C LEU A 69 -3.49 -6.54 2.34
N VAL A 70 -4.46 -5.84 2.94
CA VAL A 70 -4.63 -4.39 2.72
C VAL A 70 -3.42 -3.62 3.26
N LEU A 71 -2.88 -4.01 4.42
CA LEU A 71 -1.69 -3.40 4.99
C LEU A 71 -0.48 -3.51 4.05
N VAL A 72 -0.27 -4.68 3.42
CA VAL A 72 0.77 -4.87 2.41
C VAL A 72 0.62 -3.85 1.27
N LEU A 73 -0.58 -3.72 0.69
CA LEU A 73 -0.85 -2.74 -0.37
C LEU A 73 -0.61 -1.28 0.08
N ILE A 74 -0.97 -0.93 1.31
CA ILE A 74 -0.74 0.42 1.86
C ILE A 74 0.76 0.69 1.95
N VAL A 75 1.53 -0.26 2.50
CA VAL A 75 2.98 -0.10 2.68
C VAL A 75 3.70 -0.03 1.34
N GLU A 76 3.27 -0.82 0.35
CA GLU A 76 3.80 -0.76 -1.01
C GLU A 76 3.53 0.59 -1.67
N LEU A 77 2.32 1.14 -1.56
CA LEU A 77 2.02 2.49 -2.08
C LEU A 77 2.89 3.57 -1.42
N VAL A 78 3.18 3.44 -0.13
CA VAL A 78 4.10 4.34 0.58
C VAL A 78 5.54 4.15 0.10
N ASN A 79 5.98 2.90 -0.12
CA ASN A 79 7.29 2.61 -0.69
C ASN A 79 7.46 3.25 -2.07
N SER A 80 6.53 3.04 -3.00
CA SER A 80 6.56 3.66 -4.33
C SER A 80 6.52 5.18 -4.27
N ALA A 81 5.78 5.77 -3.32
CA ALA A 81 5.78 7.22 -3.13
C ALA A 81 7.15 7.75 -2.67
N ILE A 82 7.83 7.04 -1.77
CA ILE A 82 9.20 7.37 -1.34
C ILE A 82 10.17 7.24 -2.53
N GLU A 83 10.10 6.16 -3.29
CA GLU A 83 10.93 5.95 -4.48
C GLU A 83 10.74 7.08 -5.50
N ALA A 84 9.49 7.45 -5.80
CA ALA A 84 9.18 8.56 -6.72
C ALA A 84 9.76 9.90 -6.24
N VAL A 85 9.72 10.18 -4.93
CA VAL A 85 10.32 11.40 -4.36
C VAL A 85 11.84 11.36 -4.46
N VAL A 86 12.46 10.23 -4.11
CA VAL A 86 13.92 10.06 -4.16
C VAL A 86 14.43 10.19 -5.59
N ASP A 87 13.78 9.53 -6.55
CA ASP A 87 14.16 9.56 -7.97
C ASP A 87 13.97 10.93 -8.62
N ARG A 88 13.03 11.74 -8.11
CA ARG A 88 12.88 13.13 -8.53
C ARG A 88 14.02 14.03 -8.03
N ILE A 89 14.56 13.79 -6.83
CA ILE A 89 15.51 14.71 -6.19
C ILE A 89 16.93 14.55 -6.75
N SER A 90 17.42 13.31 -6.91
CA SER A 90 18.75 13.08 -7.46
C SER A 90 18.88 11.66 -8.02
N LEU A 91 19.40 11.58 -9.25
CA LEU A 91 19.76 10.32 -9.89
C LEU A 91 21.19 9.88 -9.54
N GLU A 92 21.97 10.72 -8.85
CA GLU A 92 23.27 10.33 -8.31
C GLU A 92 23.10 9.44 -7.08
N ARG A 93 23.96 8.43 -6.95
CA ARG A 93 23.93 7.49 -5.83
C ARG A 93 24.39 8.18 -4.54
N HIS A 94 23.45 8.82 -3.85
CA HIS A 94 23.68 9.37 -2.51
C HIS A 94 23.36 8.33 -1.42
N PRO A 95 24.20 8.15 -0.39
CA PRO A 95 23.96 7.18 0.69
C PRO A 95 22.59 7.32 1.36
N LEU A 96 22.10 8.56 1.56
CA LEU A 96 20.77 8.80 2.14
C LEU A 96 19.62 8.38 1.20
N SER A 97 19.77 8.58 -0.11
CA SER A 97 18.77 8.13 -1.10
C SER A 97 18.67 6.62 -1.11
N LYS A 98 19.82 5.93 -0.99
CA LYS A 98 19.86 4.48 -0.84
C LYS A 98 19.11 4.04 0.43
N ASN A 99 19.44 4.63 1.58
CA ASN A 99 18.78 4.28 2.85
C ASN A 99 17.26 4.47 2.80
N ALA A 100 16.78 5.56 2.18
CA ALA A 100 15.34 5.81 2.06
C ALA A 100 14.63 4.68 1.28
N LYS A 101 15.20 4.23 0.16
CA LYS A 101 14.68 3.10 -0.61
C LYS A 101 14.78 1.78 0.16
N ASP A 102 15.93 1.53 0.80
CA ASP A 102 16.15 0.30 1.59
C ASP A 102 15.15 0.19 2.74
N PHE A 103 14.82 1.30 3.42
CA PHE A 103 13.82 1.31 4.50
C PHE A 103 12.40 1.10 3.99
N GLY A 104 12.04 1.68 2.84
CA GLY A 104 10.75 1.43 2.21
C GLY A 104 10.57 -0.03 1.85
N SER A 105 11.56 -0.64 1.19
CA SER A 105 11.58 -2.07 0.86
C SER A 105 11.56 -2.96 2.11
N ALA A 106 12.27 -2.58 3.18
CA ALA A 106 12.24 -3.31 4.44
C ALA A 106 10.84 -3.27 5.10
N ALA A 107 10.13 -2.14 5.00
CA ALA A 107 8.76 -2.05 5.50
C ALA A 107 7.80 -2.98 4.74
N VAL A 108 7.92 -3.07 3.41
CA VAL A 108 7.14 -4.00 2.58
C VAL A 108 7.42 -5.45 3.00
N LEU A 109 8.69 -5.82 3.18
CA LEU A 109 9.08 -7.15 3.64
C LEU A 109 8.43 -7.50 4.99
N LEU A 110 8.47 -6.57 5.96
CA LEU A 110 7.85 -6.77 7.27
C LEU A 110 6.32 -6.92 7.17
N ALA A 111 5.66 -6.16 6.30
CA ALA A 111 4.22 -6.28 6.07
C ALA A 111 3.87 -7.66 5.47
N VAL A 112 4.66 -8.14 4.49
CA VAL A 112 4.48 -9.47 3.88
C VAL A 112 4.73 -10.57 4.91
N MET A 113 5.76 -10.46 5.76
CA MET A 113 6.01 -11.42 6.84
C MET A 113 4.85 -11.46 7.85
N LEU A 114 4.31 -10.30 8.22
CA LEU A 114 3.15 -10.22 9.11
C LEU A 114 1.91 -10.86 8.47
N ALA A 115 1.69 -10.62 7.17
CA ALA A 115 0.60 -11.26 6.43
C ALA A 115 0.77 -12.79 6.43
N GLY A 116 1.95 -13.28 6.08
CA GLY A 116 2.27 -14.72 6.09
C GLY A 116 2.08 -15.36 7.46
N ALA A 117 2.57 -14.74 8.54
CA ALA A 117 2.42 -15.22 9.90
C ALA A 117 0.93 -15.26 10.33
N THR A 118 0.17 -14.21 10.03
CA THR A 118 -1.26 -14.12 10.36
C THR A 118 -2.04 -15.22 9.65
N TRP A 119 -1.79 -15.41 8.35
CA TRP A 119 -2.39 -16.49 7.58
C TRP A 119 -2.01 -17.86 8.13
N ALA A 120 -0.73 -18.10 8.42
CA ALA A 120 -0.25 -19.36 8.97
C ALA A 120 -0.94 -19.70 10.30
N VAL A 121 -1.03 -18.76 11.23
CA VAL A 121 -1.69 -18.96 12.54
C VAL A 121 -3.18 -19.27 12.39
N VAL A 122 -3.89 -18.52 11.56
CA VAL A 122 -5.34 -18.72 11.37
C VAL A 122 -5.62 -20.06 10.69
N LEU A 123 -4.84 -20.44 9.67
CA LEU A 123 -5.00 -21.71 8.99
C LEU A 123 -4.59 -22.89 9.87
N PHE A 124 -3.49 -22.78 10.61
CA PHE A 124 -3.05 -23.80 11.56
C PHE A 124 -4.14 -24.09 12.58
N ASN A 125 -4.64 -23.07 13.28
CA ASN A 125 -5.73 -23.21 14.26
C ASN A 125 -7.05 -23.71 13.64
N ARG A 126 -7.23 -23.60 12.32
CA ARG A 126 -8.45 -24.08 11.66
C ARG A 126 -8.36 -25.55 11.29
N PHE A 127 -7.18 -26.05 10.95
CA PHE A 127 -6.98 -27.38 10.38
C PHE A 127 -6.29 -28.38 11.32
N TRP A 128 -5.64 -27.88 12.38
CA TRP A 128 -5.01 -28.65 13.45
C TRP A 128 -5.54 -28.19 14.81
#